data_AF-A0A960VE13-F1
#
_entry.id   AF-A0A960VE13-F1
#
_cell.length_a   1.000
_cell.length_b   1.000
_cell.length_c   1.000
_cell.angle_alpha   90.00
_cell.angle_beta   90.00
_cell.angle_gamma   90.00
#
_symmetry.space_group_name_H-M   'P 1'
#
loop_
_entity.id
_entity.type
_entity.pdbx_description
1 polymer ?
#
loop_
_entity_poly.entity_id
_entity_poly.type
_entity_poly.pdbx_seq_one_letter_code
_entity_poly.pdbx_strand_id
1 'polypeptide(L)'
;MELQKKAAYNLLLMNLPIVLKEEAEGTPYTFESWQKEDFRTFPEERLFEELAELGFSLNPKMFEEISEKYDTPEDLFKDLTKGWKDGVKKDHAYLLFFELWRRFVPEKQSLSIICDELENLICLYNRGDSTISEALQDQLATVQSILEENVDAGVDPKTVFLELQSYLANDLENFIYHAILDQIENENGNYALELLEGFDPFVEDTHWFAYLRGRALALKDPEEGFALLEKLIEEKHLSVQLNLEMLLFLAEESHHLLFLELAKKTLPMLELEEDLIDYMMALLAFYGEMGRKEPQKKLQALIEKRKTMDEETPLDHNDQIFYQLRELLPRISSSLNKKGEKFK
;
A
#
# COMPACT_ATOMS: atom_id res chain seq x y z
N MET A 1 -12.60 -13.86 20.63
CA MET A 1 -12.31 -14.92 19.63
C MET A 1 -13.27 -14.85 18.42
N GLU A 2 -13.96 -13.72 18.20
CA GLU A 2 -14.76 -13.45 16.97
C GLU A 2 -13.92 -12.74 15.90
N LEU A 3 -12.96 -11.90 16.30
CA LEU A 3 -12.01 -11.21 15.40
C LEU A 3 -11.22 -12.18 14.49
N GLN A 4 -10.87 -13.37 14.98
CA GLN A 4 -10.08 -14.36 14.23
C GLN A 4 -10.83 -15.04 13.07
N LYS A 5 -12.16 -14.91 12.98
CA LYS A 5 -12.94 -15.55 11.91
C LYS A 5 -13.21 -14.66 10.70
N LYS A 6 -13.05 -13.35 10.85
CA LYS A 6 -13.49 -12.35 9.87
C LYS A 6 -12.47 -12.12 8.75
N ALA A 7 -11.18 -12.25 9.05
CA ALA A 7 -10.09 -12.25 8.07
C ALA A 7 -9.65 -13.67 7.63
N ALA A 8 -10.38 -14.72 8.04
CA ALA A 8 -9.90 -16.10 7.95
C ALA A 8 -9.74 -16.63 6.51
N TYR A 9 -10.63 -16.26 5.58
CA TYR A 9 -10.56 -16.73 4.19
C TYR A 9 -9.29 -16.21 3.48
N ASN A 10 -9.03 -14.90 3.57
CA ASN A 10 -7.84 -14.30 2.96
C ASN A 10 -6.55 -14.61 3.71
N LEU A 11 -6.57 -14.64 5.05
CA LEU A 11 -5.40 -15.05 5.81
C LEU A 11 -5.01 -16.50 5.51
N LEU A 12 -5.96 -17.40 5.24
CA LEU A 12 -5.65 -18.77 4.84
C LEU A 12 -5.04 -18.82 3.43
N LEU A 13 -5.62 -18.12 2.45
CA LEU A 13 -5.13 -18.11 1.07
C LEU A 13 -3.81 -17.35 0.87
N MET A 14 -3.61 -16.23 1.58
CA MET A 14 -2.40 -15.41 1.47
C MET A 14 -1.22 -15.97 2.24
N ASN A 15 -1.46 -16.68 3.35
CA ASN A 15 -0.40 -17.39 4.04
C ASN A 15 -0.10 -18.75 3.40
N LEU A 16 -0.95 -19.27 2.51
CA LEU A 16 -0.74 -20.56 1.86
C LEU A 16 0.62 -20.65 1.14
N PRO A 17 1.09 -19.66 0.35
CA PRO A 17 2.43 -19.69 -0.24
C PRO A 17 3.58 -19.71 0.79
N ILE A 18 3.45 -18.96 1.89
CA ILE A 18 4.43 -18.91 2.98
C ILE A 18 4.47 -20.24 3.72
N VAL A 19 3.30 -20.77 4.05
CA VAL A 19 3.08 -22.09 4.64
C VAL A 19 3.66 -23.20 3.76
N LEU A 20 3.42 -23.16 2.45
CA LEU A 20 3.94 -24.15 1.50
C LEU A 20 5.47 -24.07 1.39
N LYS A 21 6.05 -22.87 1.54
CA LYS A 21 7.50 -22.65 1.60
C LYS A 21 8.09 -23.18 2.92
N GLU A 22 7.43 -22.94 4.04
CA GLU A 22 7.84 -23.44 5.36
C GLU A 22 7.68 -24.97 5.51
N GLU A 23 6.66 -25.57 4.89
CA GLU A 23 6.51 -27.01 4.73
C GLU A 23 7.68 -27.60 3.92
N ALA A 24 8.11 -26.92 2.84
CA ALA A 24 9.27 -27.32 2.03
C ALA A 24 10.60 -27.18 2.80
N GLU A 25 10.67 -26.27 3.78
CA GLU A 25 11.81 -26.05 4.67
C GLU A 25 11.78 -26.94 5.94
N GLY A 26 10.76 -27.81 6.07
CA GLY A 26 10.72 -28.88 7.08
C GLY A 26 9.97 -28.56 8.36
N THR A 27 9.18 -27.49 8.41
CA THR A 27 8.28 -27.19 9.54
C THR A 27 6.91 -27.82 9.25
N PRO A 28 6.49 -28.87 9.99
CA PRO A 28 5.24 -29.56 9.69
C PRO A 28 4.07 -28.74 10.21
N TYR A 29 3.43 -27.97 9.33
CA TYR A 29 2.05 -27.56 9.54
C TYR A 29 1.11 -28.60 8.94
N THR A 30 0.06 -28.98 9.67
CA THR A 30 -0.98 -29.88 9.17
C THR A 30 -2.22 -29.05 8.84
N PHE A 31 -2.44 -28.81 7.56
CA PHE A 31 -3.68 -28.25 7.03
C PHE A 31 -4.57 -29.36 6.47
N GLU A 32 -5.88 -29.23 6.68
CA GLU A 32 -6.87 -30.01 5.95
C GLU A 32 -6.86 -29.63 4.47
N SER A 33 -7.25 -30.54 3.58
CA SER A 33 -7.18 -30.32 2.13
C SER A 33 -7.94 -29.07 1.68
N TRP A 34 -9.13 -28.86 2.24
CA TRP A 34 -10.01 -27.73 1.89
C TRP A 34 -9.42 -26.36 2.30
N GLN A 35 -8.50 -26.31 3.28
CA GLN A 35 -7.89 -25.07 3.72
C GLN A 35 -6.86 -24.52 2.72
N LYS A 36 -6.42 -25.36 1.76
CA LYS A 36 -5.46 -25.00 0.71
C LYS A 36 -6.14 -24.66 -0.62
N GLU A 37 -7.47 -24.73 -0.70
CA GLU A 37 -8.20 -24.57 -1.95
C GLU A 37 -8.74 -23.16 -2.11
N ASP A 38 -8.75 -22.68 -3.36
CA ASP A 38 -9.39 -21.41 -3.72
C ASP A 38 -10.85 -21.65 -4.13
N PHE A 39 -11.78 -21.36 -3.22
CA PHE A 39 -13.21 -21.57 -3.43
C PHE A 39 -13.76 -20.64 -4.52
N ARG A 40 -13.09 -19.53 -4.86
CA ARG A 40 -13.48 -18.65 -5.98
C ARG A 40 -13.39 -19.37 -7.33
N THR A 41 -12.55 -20.39 -7.43
CA THR A 41 -12.38 -21.20 -8.66
C THR A 41 -13.37 -22.37 -8.76
N PHE A 42 -14.12 -22.67 -7.69
CA PHE A 42 -14.99 -23.83 -7.68
C PHE A 42 -16.22 -23.59 -8.56
N PRO A 43 -16.67 -24.59 -9.34
CA PRO A 43 -18.02 -24.60 -9.91
C PRO A 43 -19.08 -24.52 -8.81
N GLU A 44 -20.22 -23.91 -9.09
CA GLU A 44 -21.32 -23.77 -8.12
C GLU A 44 -21.80 -25.12 -7.60
N GLU A 45 -21.85 -26.13 -8.46
CA GLU A 45 -22.28 -27.48 -8.11
C GLU A 45 -21.40 -28.07 -7.01
N ARG A 46 -20.08 -27.85 -7.11
CA ARG A 46 -19.11 -28.33 -6.12
C ARG A 46 -19.34 -27.70 -4.76
N LEU A 47 -19.65 -26.40 -4.70
CA LEU A 47 -19.91 -25.69 -3.43
C LEU A 47 -21.13 -26.28 -2.70
N PHE A 48 -22.20 -26.58 -3.45
CA PHE A 48 -23.39 -27.21 -2.88
C PHE A 48 -23.18 -28.68 -2.51
N GLU A 49 -22.39 -29.44 -3.30
CA GLU A 49 -22.02 -30.81 -2.97
C GLU A 49 -21.22 -30.89 -1.66
N GLU A 50 -20.21 -30.05 -1.48
CA GLU A 50 -19.42 -30.00 -0.24
C GLU A 50 -20.28 -29.57 0.96
N LEU A 51 -21.21 -28.62 0.79
CA LEU A 51 -22.17 -28.27 1.84
C LEU A 51 -23.10 -29.44 2.18
N ALA A 52 -23.52 -30.23 1.19
CA ALA A 52 -24.35 -31.41 1.42
C ALA A 52 -23.62 -32.48 2.24
N GLU A 53 -22.32 -32.68 2.00
CA GLU A 53 -21.47 -33.57 2.83
C GLU A 53 -21.36 -33.09 4.28
N LEU A 54 -21.40 -31.78 4.49
CA LEU A 54 -21.44 -31.15 5.82
C LEU A 54 -22.85 -31.16 6.45
N GLY A 55 -23.86 -31.67 5.74
CA GLY A 55 -25.23 -31.85 6.23
C GLY A 55 -26.21 -30.74 5.82
N PHE A 56 -25.84 -29.85 4.90
CA PHE A 56 -26.71 -28.82 4.36
C PHE A 56 -27.23 -29.21 2.97
N SER A 57 -28.47 -29.69 2.90
CA SER A 57 -29.12 -29.98 1.62
C SER A 57 -29.72 -28.71 1.02
N LEU A 58 -28.87 -27.86 0.45
CA LEU A 58 -29.24 -26.62 -0.21
C LEU A 58 -29.07 -26.76 -1.73
N ASN A 59 -29.84 -25.96 -2.48
CA ASN A 59 -29.65 -25.72 -3.90
C ASN A 59 -29.68 -24.20 -4.14
N PRO A 60 -29.31 -23.71 -5.34
CA PRO A 60 -29.24 -22.27 -5.62
C PRO A 60 -30.49 -21.49 -5.19
N LYS A 61 -31.68 -21.97 -5.59
CA LYS A 61 -32.94 -21.33 -5.27
C LYS A 61 -33.26 -21.33 -3.77
N MET A 62 -32.97 -22.43 -3.08
CA MET A 62 -33.15 -22.51 -1.63
C MET A 62 -32.19 -21.57 -0.89
N PHE A 63 -30.97 -21.40 -1.40
CA PHE A 63 -30.00 -20.49 -0.82
C PHE A 63 -30.49 -19.05 -0.90
N GLU A 64 -30.93 -18.60 -2.08
CA GLU A 64 -31.52 -17.27 -2.29
C GLU A 64 -32.75 -17.03 -1.39
N GLU A 65 -33.69 -17.98 -1.32
CA GLU A 65 -34.89 -17.85 -0.46
C GLU A 65 -34.55 -17.76 1.04
N ILE A 66 -33.44 -18.35 1.46
CA ILE A 66 -33.00 -18.30 2.86
C ILE A 66 -32.22 -17.00 3.12
N SER A 67 -31.36 -16.56 2.19
CA SER A 67 -30.55 -15.34 2.34
C SER A 67 -31.39 -14.07 2.40
N GLU A 68 -32.62 -14.08 1.84
CA GLU A 68 -33.57 -12.98 2.02
C GLU A 68 -33.84 -12.64 3.49
N LYS A 69 -33.75 -13.62 4.40
CA LYS A 69 -34.07 -13.47 5.84
C LYS A 69 -32.92 -12.92 6.69
N TYR A 70 -31.75 -12.75 6.10
CA TYR A 70 -30.54 -12.33 6.80
C TYR A 70 -29.89 -11.15 6.08
N ASP A 71 -29.12 -10.36 6.82
CA ASP A 71 -28.42 -9.20 6.26
C ASP A 71 -26.96 -9.53 5.93
N THR A 72 -26.39 -10.57 6.54
CA THR A 72 -24.99 -10.96 6.39
C THR A 72 -24.82 -12.49 6.27
N PRO A 73 -23.74 -12.97 5.61
CA PRO A 73 -23.41 -14.39 5.60
C PRO A 73 -23.12 -14.92 7.01
N GLU A 74 -22.57 -14.10 7.89
CA GLU A 74 -22.30 -14.45 9.29
C GLU A 74 -23.58 -14.74 10.08
N ASP A 75 -24.63 -13.94 9.89
CA ASP A 75 -25.92 -14.15 10.56
C ASP A 75 -26.60 -15.43 10.08
N LEU A 76 -26.64 -15.62 8.75
CA LEU A 76 -27.15 -16.86 8.14
C LEU A 76 -26.42 -18.07 8.71
N PHE A 77 -25.09 -18.02 8.68
CA PHE A 77 -24.24 -19.11 9.12
C PHE A 77 -24.41 -19.42 10.61
N LYS A 78 -24.51 -18.39 11.45
CA LYS A 78 -24.68 -18.52 12.90
C LYS A 78 -25.98 -19.24 13.26
N ASP A 79 -27.06 -18.93 12.54
CA ASP A 79 -28.36 -19.56 12.78
C ASP A 79 -28.39 -21.00 12.26
N LEU A 80 -27.84 -21.27 11.07
CA LEU A 80 -27.78 -22.61 10.49
C LEU A 80 -26.87 -23.58 11.25
N THR A 81 -25.80 -23.08 11.89
CA THR A 81 -24.84 -23.90 12.67
C THR A 81 -25.10 -23.90 14.16
N LYS A 82 -26.28 -23.44 14.61
CA LYS A 82 -26.62 -23.37 16.02
C LYS A 82 -26.56 -24.76 16.67
N GLY A 83 -25.67 -24.92 17.66
CA GLY A 83 -25.46 -26.18 18.37
C GLY A 83 -24.38 -27.10 17.80
N TRP A 84 -23.72 -26.71 16.70
CA TRP A 84 -22.52 -27.39 16.22
C TRP A 84 -21.38 -27.26 17.23
N LYS A 85 -20.72 -28.38 17.53
CA LYS A 85 -19.55 -28.44 18.44
C LYS A 85 -18.23 -28.66 17.72
N ASP A 86 -18.29 -29.16 16.49
CA ASP A 86 -17.10 -29.41 15.65
C ASP A 86 -16.65 -28.08 15.03
N GLY A 87 -15.54 -27.54 15.51
CA GLY A 87 -14.99 -26.28 15.03
C GLY A 87 -14.49 -26.36 13.60
N VAL A 88 -13.87 -27.47 13.20
CA VAL A 88 -13.27 -27.65 11.87
C VAL A 88 -14.36 -27.70 10.80
N LYS A 89 -15.40 -28.52 11.02
CA LYS A 89 -16.55 -28.56 10.11
C LYS A 89 -17.28 -27.23 10.05
N LYS A 90 -17.36 -26.53 11.18
CA LYS A 90 -17.97 -25.21 11.25
C LYS A 90 -17.18 -24.23 10.37
N ASP A 91 -15.86 -24.20 10.47
CA ASP A 91 -15.04 -23.27 9.69
C ASP A 91 -15.08 -23.60 8.18
N HIS A 92 -15.06 -24.88 7.77
CA HIS A 92 -15.24 -25.26 6.35
C HIS A 92 -16.61 -24.85 5.81
N ALA A 93 -17.68 -25.14 6.56
CA ALA A 93 -19.03 -24.71 6.19
C ALA A 93 -19.12 -23.18 6.06
N TYR A 94 -18.47 -22.44 6.97
CA TYR A 94 -18.47 -20.97 6.92
C TYR A 94 -17.89 -20.46 5.59
N LEU A 95 -16.75 -21.00 5.15
CA LEU A 95 -16.14 -20.58 3.88
C LEU A 95 -17.05 -20.87 2.68
N LEU A 96 -17.71 -22.02 2.67
CA LEU A 96 -18.67 -22.38 1.62
C LEU A 96 -19.88 -21.45 1.62
N PHE A 97 -20.46 -21.16 2.79
CA PHE A 97 -21.57 -20.20 2.93
C PHE A 97 -21.16 -18.78 2.50
N PHE A 98 -19.94 -18.37 2.85
CA PHE A 98 -19.38 -17.08 2.49
C PHE A 98 -19.22 -16.94 0.96
N GLU A 99 -18.63 -17.94 0.31
CA GLU A 99 -18.45 -17.96 -1.15
C GLU A 99 -19.80 -18.00 -1.88
N LEU A 100 -20.77 -18.78 -1.40
CA LEU A 100 -22.12 -18.78 -1.96
C LEU A 100 -22.81 -17.42 -1.78
N TRP A 101 -22.66 -16.77 -0.63
CA TRP A 101 -23.22 -15.45 -0.39
C TRP A 101 -22.66 -14.43 -1.39
N ARG A 102 -21.33 -14.44 -1.57
CA ARG A 102 -20.62 -13.59 -2.53
C ARG A 102 -21.18 -13.71 -3.96
N ARG A 103 -21.55 -14.94 -4.38
CA ARG A 103 -22.06 -15.22 -5.74
C ARG A 103 -23.56 -14.94 -5.91
N PHE A 104 -24.38 -15.34 -4.94
CA PHE A 104 -25.84 -15.37 -5.07
C PHE A 104 -26.53 -14.15 -4.44
N VAL A 105 -25.82 -13.36 -3.62
CA VAL A 105 -26.39 -12.21 -2.91
C VAL A 105 -25.46 -10.99 -3.02
N PRO A 106 -25.04 -10.60 -4.24
CA PRO A 106 -24.08 -9.52 -4.45
C PRO A 106 -24.57 -8.15 -3.94
N GLU A 107 -25.89 -7.98 -3.78
CA GLU A 107 -26.51 -6.74 -3.30
C GLU A 107 -26.46 -6.56 -1.78
N LYS A 108 -26.14 -7.62 -1.00
CA LYS A 108 -26.01 -7.56 0.46
C LYS A 108 -24.57 -7.81 0.89
N GLN A 109 -23.68 -6.89 0.55
CA GLN A 109 -22.27 -7.00 0.94
C GLN A 109 -22.09 -6.69 2.43
N SER A 110 -21.55 -7.65 3.18
CA SER A 110 -21.06 -7.40 4.54
C SER A 110 -19.63 -6.85 4.49
N LEU A 111 -19.16 -6.24 5.59
CA LEU A 111 -17.78 -5.76 5.69
C LEU A 111 -16.76 -6.87 5.35
N SER A 112 -17.01 -8.10 5.79
CA SER A 112 -16.14 -9.24 5.48
C SER A 112 -16.07 -9.53 3.97
N ILE A 113 -17.20 -9.44 3.24
CA ILE A 113 -17.23 -9.62 1.78
C ILE A 113 -16.46 -8.49 1.08
N ILE A 114 -16.65 -7.25 1.54
CA ILE A 114 -15.99 -6.08 0.97
C ILE A 114 -14.47 -6.15 1.17
N CYS A 115 -14.04 -6.48 2.39
CA CYS A 115 -12.63 -6.70 2.68
C CYS A 115 -12.08 -7.86 1.85
N ASP A 116 -12.83 -8.95 1.69
CA ASP A 116 -12.41 -10.09 0.88
C ASP A 116 -12.19 -9.77 -0.60
N GLU A 117 -13.11 -9.02 -1.20
CA GLU A 117 -12.95 -8.58 -2.59
C GLU A 117 -11.80 -7.60 -2.75
N LEU A 118 -11.63 -6.65 -1.82
CA LEU A 118 -10.50 -5.73 -1.84
C LEU A 118 -9.18 -6.50 -1.74
N GLU A 119 -9.08 -7.44 -0.82
CA GLU A 119 -7.89 -8.24 -0.56
C GLU A 119 -7.49 -9.06 -1.78
N ASN A 120 -8.46 -9.67 -2.46
CA ASN A 120 -8.23 -10.35 -3.72
C ASN A 120 -7.77 -9.39 -4.83
N LEU A 121 -8.37 -8.20 -4.92
CA LEU A 121 -7.97 -7.18 -5.90
C LEU A 121 -6.55 -6.67 -5.64
N ILE A 122 -6.17 -6.42 -4.38
CA ILE A 122 -4.78 -6.10 -4.00
C ILE A 122 -3.84 -7.23 -4.44
N CYS A 123 -4.23 -8.48 -4.22
CA CYS A 123 -3.45 -9.65 -4.63
C CYS A 123 -3.21 -9.70 -6.16
N LEU A 124 -4.25 -9.42 -6.94
CA LEU A 124 -4.17 -9.38 -8.41
C LEU A 124 -3.37 -8.16 -8.90
N TYR A 125 -3.53 -7.02 -8.22
CA TYR A 125 -2.78 -5.79 -8.48
C TYR A 125 -1.28 -6.02 -8.34
N ASN A 126 -0.86 -6.59 -7.21
CA ASN A 126 0.54 -6.89 -6.91
C ASN A 126 1.16 -7.90 -7.89
N ARG A 127 0.35 -8.69 -8.60
CA ARG A 127 0.79 -9.61 -9.67
C ARG A 127 0.87 -8.93 -11.04
N GLY A 128 0.51 -7.66 -11.15
CA GLY A 128 0.52 -6.88 -12.38
C GLY A 128 -0.67 -7.17 -13.31
N ASP A 129 -1.80 -7.64 -12.77
CA ASP A 129 -3.01 -7.81 -13.58
C ASP A 129 -3.64 -6.45 -13.89
N SER A 130 -3.55 -6.00 -15.14
CA SER A 130 -4.11 -4.71 -15.55
C SER A 130 -5.62 -4.73 -15.78
N THR A 131 -6.26 -5.90 -15.80
CA THR A 131 -7.70 -6.03 -16.07
C THR A 131 -8.58 -5.62 -14.88
N ILE A 132 -7.99 -5.52 -13.69
CA ILE A 132 -8.71 -5.24 -12.45
C ILE A 132 -8.81 -3.76 -12.10
N SER A 133 -8.28 -2.85 -12.94
CA SER A 133 -8.20 -1.42 -12.61
C SER A 133 -9.56 -0.83 -12.23
N GLU A 134 -10.60 -0.99 -13.06
CA GLU A 134 -11.95 -0.48 -12.78
C GLU A 134 -12.53 -1.10 -11.50
N ALA A 135 -12.45 -2.42 -11.35
CA ALA A 135 -12.94 -3.11 -10.16
C ALA A 135 -12.24 -2.65 -8.87
N LEU A 136 -10.94 -2.38 -8.92
CA LEU A 136 -10.19 -1.85 -7.79
C LEU A 136 -10.61 -0.41 -7.45
N GLN A 137 -10.85 0.44 -8.45
CA GLN A 137 -11.33 1.80 -8.22
C GLN A 137 -12.71 1.80 -7.55
N ASP A 138 -13.64 0.98 -8.07
CA ASP A 138 -14.98 0.81 -7.50
C ASP A 138 -14.91 0.30 -6.05
N GLN A 139 -13.98 -0.62 -5.77
CA GLN A 139 -13.80 -1.17 -4.44
C GLN A 139 -13.22 -0.14 -3.46
N LEU A 140 -12.23 0.66 -3.89
CA LEU A 140 -11.68 1.74 -3.07
C LEU A 140 -12.72 2.83 -2.78
N ALA A 141 -13.56 3.18 -3.76
CA ALA A 141 -14.68 4.09 -3.56
C ALA A 141 -15.70 3.54 -2.56
N THR A 142 -15.98 2.23 -2.60
CA THR A 142 -16.85 1.56 -1.63
C THR A 142 -16.27 1.63 -0.22
N VAL A 143 -14.96 1.36 -0.08
CA VAL A 143 -14.24 1.49 1.20
C VAL A 143 -14.32 2.92 1.72
N GLN A 144 -14.07 3.92 0.88
CA GLN A 144 -14.16 5.32 1.27
C GLN A 144 -15.56 5.68 1.77
N SER A 145 -16.62 5.27 1.07
CA SER A 145 -18.00 5.48 1.51
C SER A 145 -18.28 4.89 2.89
N ILE A 146 -17.79 3.67 3.17
CA ILE A 146 -17.93 3.04 4.49
C ILE A 146 -17.21 3.85 5.57
N LEU A 147 -15.99 4.30 5.29
CA LEU A 147 -15.21 5.08 6.22
C LEU A 147 -15.91 6.42 6.53
N GLU A 148 -16.39 7.12 5.51
CA GLU A 148 -17.13 8.38 5.63
C GLU A 148 -18.43 8.22 6.44
N GLU A 149 -19.23 7.18 6.17
CA GLU A 149 -20.47 6.91 6.91
C GLU A 149 -20.23 6.72 8.42
N ASN A 150 -19.12 6.06 8.79
CA ASN A 150 -18.76 5.88 10.21
C ASN A 150 -18.27 7.18 10.85
N VAL A 151 -17.55 8.02 10.09
CA VAL A 151 -17.13 9.35 10.56
C VAL A 151 -18.34 10.27 10.75
N ASP A 152 -19.31 10.23 9.83
CA ASP A 152 -20.59 10.95 9.95
C ASP A 152 -21.42 10.48 11.15
N ALA A 153 -21.29 9.21 11.53
CA ALA A 153 -21.86 8.66 12.76
C ALA A 153 -21.10 9.11 14.04
N GLY A 154 -20.02 9.87 13.90
CA GLY A 154 -19.24 10.46 14.99
C GLY A 154 -18.08 9.60 15.49
N VAL A 155 -17.66 8.58 14.72
CA VAL A 155 -16.47 7.78 15.05
C VAL A 155 -15.22 8.50 14.58
N ASP A 156 -14.13 8.37 15.33
CA ASP A 156 -12.83 8.92 14.96
C ASP A 156 -12.29 8.27 13.66
N PRO A 157 -11.89 9.05 12.63
CA PRO A 157 -11.47 8.52 11.32
C PRO A 157 -10.38 7.43 11.41
N LYS A 158 -9.32 7.69 12.18
CA LYS A 158 -8.19 6.76 12.32
C LYS A 158 -8.62 5.46 13.00
N THR A 159 -9.51 5.56 13.97
CA THR A 159 -10.07 4.38 14.65
C THR A 159 -10.88 3.50 13.69
N VAL A 160 -11.71 4.09 12.82
CA VAL A 160 -12.48 3.34 11.82
C VAL A 160 -11.55 2.67 10.81
N PHE A 161 -10.52 3.40 10.35
CA PHE A 161 -9.56 2.89 9.39
C PHE A 161 -8.78 1.69 9.94
N LEU A 162 -8.28 1.79 11.18
CA LEU A 162 -7.61 0.69 11.86
C LEU A 162 -8.54 -0.52 12.10
N GLU A 163 -9.82 -0.26 12.40
CA GLU A 163 -10.80 -1.34 12.51
C GLU A 163 -10.97 -2.05 11.17
N LEU A 164 -11.13 -1.33 10.06
CA LEU A 164 -11.24 -1.92 8.73
C LEU A 164 -9.97 -2.68 8.32
N GLN A 165 -8.78 -2.09 8.57
CA GLN A 165 -7.50 -2.73 8.30
C GLN A 165 -7.34 -4.05 9.06
N SER A 166 -7.96 -4.20 10.24
CA SER A 166 -7.92 -5.47 10.99
C SER A 166 -8.66 -6.64 10.31
N TYR A 167 -9.44 -6.37 9.25
CA TYR A 167 -10.11 -7.38 8.42
C TYR A 167 -9.30 -7.77 7.18
N LEU A 168 -8.24 -7.03 6.88
CA LEU A 168 -7.37 -7.22 5.72
C LEU A 168 -6.09 -7.92 6.16
N ALA A 169 -5.44 -8.62 5.24
CA ALA A 169 -4.13 -9.21 5.48
C ALA A 169 -3.01 -8.31 4.95
N ASN A 170 -3.27 -7.55 3.88
CA ASN A 170 -2.39 -6.51 3.38
C ASN A 170 -2.48 -5.24 4.23
N ASP A 171 -1.37 -4.52 4.27
CA ASP A 171 -1.33 -3.17 4.83
C ASP A 171 -2.05 -2.22 3.86
N LEU A 172 -3.27 -1.82 4.25
CA LEU A 172 -4.13 -0.99 3.42
C LEU A 172 -3.55 0.42 3.22
N GLU A 173 -2.95 1.03 4.24
CA GLU A 173 -2.36 2.37 4.11
C GLU A 173 -1.22 2.36 3.10
N ASN A 174 -0.32 1.38 3.23
CA ASN A 174 0.78 1.22 2.28
C ASN A 174 0.29 0.88 0.87
N PHE A 175 -0.74 0.04 0.75
CA PHE A 175 -1.35 -0.25 -0.54
C PHE A 175 -1.94 1.00 -1.20
N ILE A 176 -2.70 1.82 -0.45
CA ILE A 176 -3.27 3.07 -0.96
C ILE A 176 -2.16 4.02 -1.42
N TYR A 177 -1.09 4.16 -0.64
CA TYR A 177 0.08 4.95 -1.02
C TYR A 177 0.64 4.51 -2.38
N HIS A 178 0.92 3.22 -2.56
CA HIS A 178 1.45 2.68 -3.82
C HIS A 178 0.45 2.82 -4.98
N ALA A 179 -0.83 2.54 -4.74
CA ALA A 179 -1.87 2.69 -5.75
C ALA A 179 -1.96 4.13 -6.25
N ILE A 180 -1.90 5.12 -5.34
CA ILE A 180 -1.89 6.56 -5.71
C ILE A 180 -0.62 6.90 -6.48
N LEU A 181 0.54 6.44 -6.03
CA LEU A 181 1.82 6.65 -6.72
C LEU A 181 1.75 6.13 -8.17
N ASP A 182 1.24 4.92 -8.37
CA ASP A 182 1.07 4.33 -9.69
C ASP A 182 0.11 5.16 -10.56
N GLN A 183 -0.95 5.75 -9.98
CA GLN A 183 -1.81 6.68 -10.73
C GLN A 183 -1.05 7.94 -11.17
N ILE A 184 -0.17 8.48 -10.31
CA ILE A 184 0.67 9.65 -10.65
C ILE A 184 1.63 9.28 -11.79
N GLU A 185 2.30 8.13 -11.70
CA GLU A 185 3.26 7.66 -12.72
C GLU A 185 2.59 7.38 -14.07
N ASN A 186 1.33 6.96 -14.06
CA ASN A 186 0.52 6.78 -15.26
C ASN A 186 -0.18 8.08 -15.74
N GLU A 187 0.28 9.25 -15.27
CA GLU A 187 -0.26 10.57 -15.60
C GLU A 187 -1.75 10.77 -15.25
N ASN A 188 -2.33 9.90 -14.40
CA ASN A 188 -3.71 9.98 -13.93
C ASN A 188 -3.84 10.86 -12.68
N GLY A 189 -3.32 12.09 -12.76
CA GLY A 189 -3.25 13.01 -11.62
C GLY A 189 -4.62 13.51 -11.11
N ASN A 190 -5.72 13.35 -11.84
CA ASN A 190 -7.06 13.68 -11.32
C ASN A 190 -7.50 12.65 -10.30
N TYR A 191 -7.49 11.38 -10.71
CA TYR A 191 -7.91 10.29 -9.84
C TYR A 191 -6.96 10.13 -8.64
N ALA A 192 -5.65 10.35 -8.82
CA ALA A 192 -4.70 10.38 -7.72
C ALA A 192 -5.07 11.43 -6.65
N LEU A 193 -5.52 12.63 -7.06
CA LEU A 193 -5.95 13.66 -6.12
C LEU A 193 -7.28 13.32 -5.43
N GLU A 194 -8.22 12.71 -6.16
CA GLU A 194 -9.48 12.22 -5.57
C GLU A 194 -9.21 11.19 -4.46
N LEU A 195 -8.32 10.22 -4.72
CA LEU A 195 -7.89 9.25 -3.71
C LEU A 195 -7.18 9.91 -2.53
N LEU A 196 -6.28 10.86 -2.79
CA LEU A 196 -5.60 11.60 -1.73
C LEU A 196 -6.59 12.37 -0.86
N GLU A 197 -7.56 13.07 -1.45
CA GLU A 197 -8.59 13.80 -0.70
C GLU A 197 -9.48 12.85 0.10
N GLY A 198 -9.84 11.69 -0.48
CA GLY A 198 -10.67 10.69 0.18
C GLY A 198 -10.00 9.99 1.36
N PHE A 199 -8.69 9.70 1.28
CA PHE A 199 -7.99 8.93 2.30
C PHE A 199 -7.17 9.76 3.30
N ASP A 200 -6.86 11.04 3.03
CA ASP A 200 -6.08 11.94 3.92
C ASP A 200 -6.57 11.97 5.38
N PRO A 201 -7.89 11.98 5.69
CA PRO A 201 -8.35 11.99 7.07
C PRO A 201 -8.04 10.70 7.86
N PHE A 202 -7.79 9.60 7.15
CA PHE A 202 -7.75 8.25 7.71
C PHE A 202 -6.34 7.75 7.98
N VAL A 203 -5.35 8.24 7.25
CA VAL A 203 -3.97 7.77 7.32
C VAL A 203 -3.20 8.25 8.56
N GLU A 204 -2.22 7.46 8.98
CA GLU A 204 -1.35 7.83 10.09
C GLU A 204 -0.29 8.86 9.68
N ASP A 205 0.47 8.59 8.59
CA ASP A 205 1.55 9.46 8.14
C ASP A 205 1.11 10.42 7.02
N THR A 206 0.66 11.60 7.45
CA THR A 206 0.18 12.65 6.56
C THR A 206 1.28 13.26 5.68
N HIS A 207 2.56 13.10 6.01
CA HIS A 207 3.64 13.71 5.22
C HIS A 207 3.83 13.01 3.87
N TRP A 208 3.71 11.67 3.84
CA TRP A 208 3.74 10.91 2.58
C TRP A 208 2.57 11.30 1.67
N PHE A 209 1.39 11.50 2.23
CA PHE A 209 0.22 11.97 1.48
C PHE A 209 0.38 13.41 0.99
N ALA A 210 0.96 14.30 1.80
CA ALA A 210 1.30 15.66 1.38
C ALA A 210 2.32 15.66 0.22
N TYR A 211 3.31 14.76 0.26
CA TYR A 211 4.27 14.58 -0.81
C TYR A 211 3.61 14.11 -2.11
N LEU A 212 2.81 13.04 -2.05
CA LEU A 212 2.05 12.55 -3.20
C LEU A 212 1.12 13.62 -3.78
N ARG A 213 0.47 14.43 -2.93
CA ARG A 213 -0.35 15.57 -3.35
C ARG A 213 0.46 16.60 -4.13
N GLY A 214 1.65 16.95 -3.65
CA GLY A 214 2.58 17.84 -4.35
C GLY A 214 2.97 17.29 -5.72
N ARG A 215 3.30 16.00 -5.83
CA ARG A 215 3.61 15.32 -7.11
C ARG A 215 2.42 15.32 -8.07
N ALA A 216 1.25 14.90 -7.59
CA ALA A 216 0.04 14.82 -8.40
C ALA A 216 -0.38 16.18 -8.95
N LEU A 217 -0.22 17.25 -8.16
CA LEU A 217 -0.46 18.62 -8.60
C LEU A 217 0.61 19.09 -9.59
N ALA A 218 1.87 18.75 -9.39
CA ALA A 218 2.95 19.14 -10.29
C ALA A 218 2.74 18.65 -11.74
N LEU A 219 2.02 17.54 -11.94
CA LEU A 219 1.62 17.07 -13.27
C LEU A 219 0.71 18.04 -14.04
N LYS A 220 -0.09 18.86 -13.33
CA LYS A 220 -1.08 19.78 -13.93
C LYS A 220 -0.68 21.23 -13.78
N ASP A 221 -0.27 21.60 -12.58
CA ASP A 221 0.21 22.92 -12.19
C ASP A 221 1.53 22.76 -11.43
N PRO A 222 2.67 22.78 -12.15
CA PRO A 222 3.99 22.69 -11.54
C PRO A 222 4.23 23.75 -10.46
N GLU A 223 3.72 24.98 -10.64
CA GLU A 223 3.96 26.06 -9.68
C GLU A 223 3.27 25.77 -8.35
N GLU A 224 2.01 25.33 -8.40
CA GLU A 224 1.26 24.94 -7.20
C GLU A 224 1.85 23.68 -6.54
N GLY A 225 2.17 22.66 -7.34
CA GLY A 225 2.76 21.41 -6.86
C GLY A 225 4.08 21.64 -6.12
N PHE A 226 5.03 22.36 -6.73
CA PHE A 226 6.31 22.67 -6.08
C PHE A 226 6.17 23.63 -4.90
N ALA A 227 5.19 24.54 -4.89
CA ALA A 227 4.92 25.39 -3.73
C ALA A 227 4.42 24.57 -2.52
N LEU A 228 3.69 23.47 -2.74
CA LEU A 228 3.33 22.54 -1.66
C LEU A 228 4.53 21.74 -1.16
N LEU A 229 5.37 21.25 -2.08
CA LEU A 229 6.59 20.54 -1.69
C LEU A 229 7.58 21.43 -0.94
N GLU A 230 7.67 22.71 -1.30
CA GLU A 230 8.46 23.71 -0.57
C GLU A 230 7.98 23.85 0.87
N LYS A 231 6.67 23.99 1.08
CA LYS A 231 6.08 24.04 2.43
C LYS A 231 6.38 22.77 3.22
N LEU A 232 6.25 21.60 2.59
CA LEU A 232 6.56 20.32 3.22
C LEU A 232 8.03 20.27 3.68
N ILE A 233 8.97 20.69 2.83
CA ILE A 233 10.40 20.75 3.13
C ILE A 233 10.74 21.72 4.28
N GLU A 234 9.90 22.72 4.53
CA GLU A 234 10.04 23.63 5.68
C GLU A 234 9.60 23.01 7.01
N GLU A 235 8.84 21.91 6.98
CA GLU A 235 8.37 21.24 8.19
C GLU A 235 9.52 20.63 8.99
N LYS A 236 9.33 20.61 10.31
CA LYS A 236 10.28 20.00 11.23
C LYS A 236 9.82 18.55 11.43
N HIS A 237 10.75 17.61 11.38
CA HIS A 237 10.52 16.17 11.62
C HIS A 237 10.06 15.32 10.43
N LEU A 238 10.38 15.70 9.19
CA LEU A 238 10.30 14.76 8.07
C LEU A 238 11.22 13.55 8.29
N SER A 239 10.78 12.36 7.90
CA SER A 239 11.63 11.16 7.93
C SER A 239 12.77 11.28 6.91
N VAL A 240 13.87 10.57 7.16
CA VAL A 240 15.01 10.52 6.22
C VAL A 240 14.56 9.91 4.89
N GLN A 241 13.76 8.84 4.96
CA GLN A 241 13.22 8.13 3.80
C GLN A 241 12.38 9.05 2.91
N LEU A 242 11.47 9.84 3.49
CA LEU A 242 10.68 10.80 2.72
C LEU A 242 11.56 11.88 2.07
N ASN A 243 12.57 12.38 2.80
CA ASN A 243 13.51 13.35 2.25
C ASN A 243 14.32 12.77 1.07
N LEU A 244 14.72 11.50 1.13
CA LEU A 244 15.45 10.83 0.05
C LEU A 244 14.56 10.64 -1.18
N GLU A 245 13.31 10.20 -0.99
CA GLU A 245 12.33 10.04 -2.06
C GLU A 245 12.04 11.37 -2.76
N MET A 246 11.82 12.43 -1.98
CA MET A 246 11.64 13.79 -2.50
C MET A 246 12.87 14.30 -3.27
N LEU A 247 14.09 13.95 -2.85
CA LEU A 247 15.30 14.32 -3.59
C LEU A 247 15.35 13.67 -4.97
N LEU A 248 15.01 12.39 -5.07
CA LEU A 248 14.96 11.68 -6.37
C LEU A 248 13.97 12.37 -7.31
N PHE A 249 12.74 12.60 -6.83
CA PHE A 249 11.72 13.30 -7.61
C PHE A 249 12.17 14.70 -8.06
N LEU A 250 12.72 15.51 -7.15
CA LEU A 250 13.18 16.86 -7.50
C LEU A 250 14.39 16.87 -8.45
N ALA A 251 15.20 15.82 -8.44
CA ALA A 251 16.28 15.63 -9.41
C ALA A 251 15.72 15.37 -10.81
N GLU A 252 14.75 14.45 -10.92
CA GLU A 252 14.09 14.08 -12.18
C GLU A 252 13.34 15.27 -12.80
N GLU A 253 12.57 16.00 -11.99
CA GLU A 253 11.84 17.20 -12.41
C GLU A 253 12.74 18.43 -12.63
N SER A 254 14.06 18.29 -12.45
CA SER A 254 15.03 19.38 -12.61
C SER A 254 14.74 20.62 -11.75
N HIS A 255 14.10 20.45 -10.59
CA HIS A 255 13.77 21.55 -9.68
C HIS A 255 14.95 21.89 -8.74
N HIS A 256 16.00 22.43 -9.33
CA HIS A 256 17.33 22.50 -8.72
C HIS A 256 17.43 23.26 -7.40
N LEU A 257 16.65 24.33 -7.22
CA LEU A 257 16.71 25.14 -6.00
C LEU A 257 16.24 24.33 -4.80
N LEU A 258 15.06 23.72 -4.93
CA LEU A 258 14.43 22.95 -3.87
C LEU A 258 15.22 21.67 -3.58
N PHE A 259 15.73 21.01 -4.63
CA PHE A 259 16.65 19.88 -4.48
C PHE A 259 17.85 20.23 -3.59
N LEU A 260 18.53 21.35 -3.87
CA LEU A 260 19.73 21.74 -3.14
C LEU A 260 19.44 22.18 -1.70
N GLU A 261 18.25 22.73 -1.44
CA GLU A 261 17.81 23.03 -0.09
C GLU A 261 17.56 21.75 0.71
N LEU A 262 16.75 20.85 0.16
CA LEU A 262 16.44 19.58 0.77
C LEU A 262 17.72 18.76 1.00
N ALA A 263 18.62 18.66 0.02
CA ALA A 263 19.84 17.87 0.13
C ALA A 263 20.71 18.31 1.32
N LYS A 264 20.76 19.61 1.61
CA LYS A 264 21.47 20.16 2.78
C LYS A 264 20.79 19.83 4.09
N LYS A 265 19.46 19.75 4.11
CA LYS A 265 18.66 19.34 5.26
C LYS A 265 18.79 17.84 5.52
N THR A 266 18.81 17.02 4.47
CA THR A 266 18.90 15.55 4.55
C THR A 266 20.27 15.05 4.96
N LEU A 267 21.36 15.62 4.44
CA LEU A 267 22.73 15.15 4.73
C LEU A 267 23.08 14.97 6.22
N PRO A 268 22.74 15.88 7.15
CA PRO A 268 23.00 15.68 8.57
C PRO A 268 22.07 14.65 9.25
N MET A 269 21.03 14.19 8.58
CA MET A 269 20.04 13.25 9.12
C MET A 269 20.32 11.78 8.75
N LEU A 270 21.27 11.52 7.85
CA LEU A 270 21.59 10.15 7.41
C LEU A 270 22.17 9.35 8.58
N GLU A 271 21.60 8.19 8.89
CA GLU A 271 22.02 7.37 10.03
C GLU A 271 22.65 6.05 9.61
N LEU A 272 22.20 5.47 8.49
CA LEU A 272 22.62 4.16 7.99
C LEU A 272 23.40 4.25 6.67
N GLU A 273 24.17 3.21 6.37
CA GLU A 273 24.92 3.11 5.11
C GLU A 273 23.99 3.13 3.89
N GLU A 274 22.83 2.48 3.99
CA GLU A 274 21.76 2.55 2.99
C GLU A 274 21.34 4.00 2.70
N ASP A 275 21.01 4.78 3.73
CA ASP A 275 20.63 6.19 3.58
C ASP A 275 21.70 7.01 2.84
N LEU A 276 22.97 6.72 3.11
CA LEU A 276 24.11 7.39 2.47
C LEU A 276 24.22 7.04 0.99
N ILE A 277 24.02 5.77 0.65
CA ILE A 277 24.05 5.30 -0.74
C ILE A 277 22.90 5.94 -1.52
N ASP A 278 21.68 5.93 -0.98
CA ASP A 278 20.50 6.52 -1.59
C ASP A 278 20.65 8.03 -1.78
N TYR A 279 21.18 8.72 -0.78
CA TYR A 279 21.50 10.14 -0.88
C TYR A 279 22.50 10.43 -2.01
N MET A 280 23.56 9.62 -2.12
CA MET A 280 24.54 9.75 -3.20
C MET A 280 23.95 9.43 -4.57
N MET A 281 23.02 8.49 -4.65
CA MET A 281 22.27 8.17 -5.87
C MET A 281 21.39 9.36 -6.30
N ALA A 282 20.68 10.00 -5.37
CA ALA A 282 19.91 11.20 -5.68
C ALA A 282 20.79 12.36 -6.17
N LEU A 283 21.96 12.58 -5.54
CA LEU A 283 22.95 13.53 -6.05
C LEU A 283 23.46 13.15 -7.45
N LEU A 284 23.70 11.87 -7.69
CA LEU A 284 24.17 11.39 -8.98
C LEU A 284 23.14 11.66 -10.08
N ALA A 285 21.86 11.38 -9.83
CA ALA A 285 20.75 11.70 -10.72
C ALA A 285 20.69 13.21 -11.02
N PHE A 286 20.73 14.04 -9.97
CA PHE A 286 20.73 15.49 -10.11
C PHE A 286 21.89 16.04 -10.96
N TYR A 287 23.13 15.58 -10.73
CA TYR A 287 24.25 16.01 -11.58
C TYR A 287 24.18 15.39 -12.97
N GLY A 288 23.54 14.23 -13.12
CA GLY A 288 23.15 13.58 -14.38
C GLY A 288 22.38 14.55 -15.25
N GLU A 289 21.23 15.01 -14.75
CA GLU A 289 20.34 15.96 -15.43
C GLU A 289 21.01 17.30 -15.72
N MET A 290 21.88 17.80 -14.81
CA MET A 290 22.67 19.01 -15.08
C MET A 290 23.84 18.81 -16.08
N GLY A 291 24.08 17.59 -16.58
CA GLY A 291 25.19 17.29 -17.49
C GLY A 291 26.59 17.44 -16.88
N ARG A 292 26.72 17.45 -15.54
CA ARG A 292 27.99 17.69 -14.84
C ARG A 292 28.79 16.41 -14.61
N LYS A 293 29.62 16.04 -15.58
CA LYS A 293 30.40 14.79 -15.59
C LYS A 293 31.39 14.62 -14.42
N GLU A 294 32.04 15.69 -13.97
CA GLU A 294 33.07 15.58 -12.93
C GLU A 294 32.50 15.24 -11.54
N PRO A 295 31.46 15.92 -11.03
CA PRO A 295 30.73 15.49 -9.84
C PRO A 295 30.19 14.05 -9.94
N GLN A 296 29.63 13.66 -11.09
CA GLN A 296 29.10 12.30 -11.29
C GLN A 296 30.19 11.24 -11.13
N LYS A 297 31.36 11.41 -11.77
CA LYS A 297 32.48 10.46 -11.63
C LYS A 297 32.95 10.32 -10.18
N LYS A 298 32.99 11.45 -9.45
CA LYS A 298 33.37 11.45 -8.03
C LYS A 298 32.35 10.66 -7.20
N LEU A 299 31.05 10.91 -7.39
CA LEU A 299 29.98 10.19 -6.69
C LEU A 299 30.00 8.70 -7.00
N GLN A 300 30.12 8.31 -8.27
CA GLN A 300 30.24 6.90 -8.67
C GLN A 300 31.43 6.22 -7.96
N ALA A 301 32.59 6.87 -7.91
CA ALA A 301 33.76 6.32 -7.23
C ALA A 301 33.58 6.23 -5.70
N LEU A 302 32.71 7.04 -5.09
CA LEU A 302 32.37 6.94 -3.68
C LEU A 302 31.38 5.80 -3.43
N ILE A 303 30.31 5.72 -4.23
CA ILE A 303 29.31 4.65 -4.17
C ILE A 303 29.99 3.28 -4.31
N GLU A 304 30.85 3.08 -5.31
CA GLU A 304 31.55 1.80 -5.51
C GLU A 304 32.48 1.41 -4.34
N LYS A 305 33.00 2.37 -3.58
CA LYS A 305 33.80 2.09 -2.38
C LYS A 305 32.94 1.67 -1.19
N ARG A 306 31.69 2.10 -1.17
CA ARG A 306 30.75 1.92 -0.05
C ARG A 306 29.84 0.72 -0.22
N LYS A 307 29.55 0.30 -1.46
CA LYS A 307 28.76 -0.90 -1.81
C LYS A 307 29.23 -2.22 -1.16
N THR A 308 30.46 -2.28 -0.66
CA THR A 308 30.97 -3.47 0.05
C THR A 308 30.70 -3.46 1.55
N MET A 309 30.16 -2.36 2.09
CA MET A 309 29.74 -2.21 3.47
C MET A 309 28.33 -2.78 3.64
N ASP A 310 28.00 -3.17 4.87
CA ASP A 310 26.68 -3.68 5.23
C ASP A 310 25.69 -2.52 5.35
N GLU A 311 24.51 -2.65 4.75
CA GLU A 311 23.50 -1.59 4.59
C GLU A 311 23.01 -1.06 5.94
N GLU A 312 22.89 -1.94 6.93
CA GLU A 312 22.48 -1.63 8.31
C GLU A 312 23.61 -1.01 9.16
N THR A 313 24.80 -0.78 8.59
CA THR A 313 25.92 -0.22 9.35
C THR A 313 25.63 1.24 9.73
N PRO A 314 25.69 1.61 11.03
CA PRO A 314 25.54 3.00 11.44
C PRO A 314 26.68 3.88 10.92
N LEU A 315 26.35 5.08 10.45
CA LEU A 315 27.30 6.05 9.92
C LEU A 315 28.08 6.76 11.04
N ASP A 316 29.38 6.96 10.82
CA ASP A 316 30.17 7.93 11.58
C ASP A 316 30.08 9.31 10.88
N HIS A 317 29.40 10.27 11.49
CA HIS A 317 29.30 11.63 10.96
C HIS A 317 30.63 12.39 10.88
N ASN A 318 31.71 11.85 11.45
CA ASN A 318 33.07 12.37 11.29
C ASN A 318 33.81 11.75 10.09
N ASP A 319 33.17 10.80 9.39
CA ASP A 319 33.71 10.23 8.17
C ASP A 319 33.97 11.34 7.13
N GLN A 320 35.13 11.25 6.48
CA GLN A 320 35.54 12.17 5.44
C GLN A 320 34.52 12.26 4.29
N ILE A 321 33.70 11.23 4.09
CA ILE A 321 32.64 11.23 3.06
C ILE A 321 31.66 12.38 3.25
N PHE A 322 31.25 12.71 4.48
CA PHE A 322 30.34 13.83 4.74
C PHE A 322 30.96 15.18 4.34
N TYR A 323 32.26 15.34 4.55
CA TYR A 323 32.98 16.53 4.08
C TYR A 323 33.00 16.61 2.55
N GLN A 324 33.29 15.49 1.88
CA GLN A 324 33.32 15.42 0.42
C GLN A 324 31.94 15.70 -0.19
N LEU A 325 30.86 15.18 0.40
CA LEU A 325 29.49 15.44 -0.06
C LEU A 325 29.10 16.91 0.13
N ARG A 326 29.48 17.55 1.25
CA ARG A 326 29.28 18.99 1.46
C ARG A 326 30.00 19.85 0.43
N GLU A 327 31.19 19.45 -0.02
CA GLU A 327 31.92 20.16 -1.07
C GLU A 327 31.27 20.03 -2.45
N LEU A 328 30.59 18.92 -2.71
CA LEU A 328 29.86 18.72 -3.96
C LEU A 328 28.63 19.64 -4.02
N LEU A 329 27.90 19.79 -2.90
CA LEU A 329 26.73 20.66 -2.82
C LEU A 329 27.10 22.13 -3.12
N PRO A 330 26.54 22.72 -4.20
CA PRO A 330 26.74 24.13 -4.50
C PRO A 330 26.34 25.02 -3.31
N ARG A 331 27.12 26.09 -3.09
CA ARG A 331 26.63 27.21 -2.28
C ARG A 331 25.41 27.79 -3.00
N ILE A 332 24.26 27.80 -2.33
CA ILE A 332 23.06 28.48 -2.84
C ILE A 332 23.48 29.93 -2.98
N SER A 333 23.75 30.35 -4.21
CA SER A 333 24.12 31.71 -4.54
C SER A 333 22.89 32.35 -5.15
N SER A 334 22.65 33.61 -4.78
CA SER A 334 21.54 34.44 -5.27
C SER A 334 21.47 34.60 -6.80
N SER A 335 22.40 34.01 -7.56
CA SER A 335 22.36 33.89 -9.01
C SER A 335 21.43 32.81 -9.54
N LEU A 336 21.01 31.82 -8.73
CA LEU A 336 19.99 30.84 -9.12
C LEU A 336 18.55 31.42 -9.02
N ASN A 337 18.35 32.50 -8.24
CA ASN A 337 17.07 33.22 -8.15
C ASN A 337 16.76 34.12 -9.37
N LYS A 338 17.64 34.18 -10.36
CA LYS A 338 17.42 34.99 -11.56
C LYS A 338 17.20 34.08 -12.76
N LYS A 339 15.92 33.76 -12.95
CA LYS A 339 15.28 33.14 -14.13
C LYS A 339 15.36 31.62 -14.17
N GLY A 340 14.21 31.01 -14.44
CA GLY A 340 14.09 29.73 -15.11
C GLY A 340 14.70 29.80 -16.52
N GLU A 341 16.03 29.97 -16.58
CA GLU A 341 16.79 29.64 -17.76
C GLU A 341 16.76 28.12 -17.87
N LYS A 342 15.96 27.63 -18.83
CA LYS A 342 16.17 26.31 -19.42
C LYS A 342 17.66 26.20 -19.74
N PHE A 343 18.39 25.43 -18.94
CA PHE A 343 19.76 25.06 -19.25
C PHE A 343 19.70 24.23 -20.54
N LYS A 344 20.36 24.72 -21.60
CA LYS A 344 20.58 23.99 -22.85
C LYS A 344 21.92 23.29 -22.81
#